data_AF-A0A962XDE3-F1
#
_entry.id   AF-A0A962XDE3-F1
#
_cell.length_a   1.000
_cell.length_b   1.000
_cell.length_c   1.000
_cell.angle_alpha   90.00
_cell.angle_beta   90.00
_cell.angle_gamma   90.00
#
_symmetry.space_group_name_H-M   'P 1'
#
loop_
_entity.id
_entity.type
_entity.pdbx_description
1 polymer ?
#
loop_
_entity_poly.entity_id
_entity_poly.type
_entity_poly.pdbx_seq_one_letter_code
_entity_poly.pdbx_strand_id
1 'polypeptide(L)' 'SRWREYRADAGGAELAGRHKMISALRRLQQSKDPQPLPDEMAALGISGAGLKELFASHPPLDDRIAALEQGR' A
#
# COMPACT_ATOMS: atom_id res chain seq x y z
N SER A 1 -3.18 -12.06 -3.58
CA SER A 1 -4.26 -11.53 -4.41
C SER A 1 -4.88 -10.36 -3.69
N ARG A 2 -5.45 -9.39 -4.42
CA ARG A 2 -5.99 -8.16 -3.82
C ARG A 2 -7.01 -8.42 -2.70
N TRP A 3 -7.93 -9.37 -2.92
CA TRP A 3 -8.94 -9.74 -1.93
C TRP A 3 -8.36 -10.27 -0.60
N ARG A 4 -7.25 -11.02 -0.65
CA ARG A 4 -6.61 -11.54 0.57
C ARG A 4 -6.02 -10.42 1.43
N GLU A 5 -5.52 -9.35 0.82
CA GLU A 5 -4.99 -8.20 1.55
C GLU A 5 -6.09 -7.47 2.32
N TYR A 6 -7.22 -7.16 1.65
CA TYR A 6 -8.36 -6.53 2.33
C TYR A 6 -8.90 -7.40 3.46
N ARG A 7 -9.01 -8.72 3.25
CA ARG A 7 -9.43 -9.65 4.31
C ARG A 7 -8.44 -9.69 5.47
N ALA A 8 -7.14 -9.61 5.20
CA ALA A 8 -6.12 -9.55 6.24
C ALA A 8 -6.18 -8.24 7.04
N ASP A 9 -6.39 -7.11 6.37
CA ASP A 9 -6.60 -5.81 7.02
C ASP A 9 -7.84 -5.80 7.90
N ALA A 10 -8.95 -6.33 7.39
CA ALA A 10 -10.20 -6.46 8.15
C ALA A 10 -10.00 -7.34 9.39
N GLY A 11 -9.37 -8.51 9.25
CA GLY A 11 -9.08 -9.39 10.39
C GLY A 11 -8.14 -8.75 11.40
N GLY A 12 -7.11 -8.03 10.95
CA GLY A 12 -6.23 -7.31 11.87
C GLY A 12 -6.89 -6.10 12.52
N ALA A 13 -7.82 -5.43 11.84
CA ALA A 13 -8.66 -4.38 12.41
C ALA A 13 -9.64 -4.91 13.45
N GLU A 14 -10.21 -6.11 13.24
CA GLU A 14 -11.06 -6.81 14.21
C GLU A 14 -10.28 -7.20 15.48
N LEU A 15 -9.05 -7.71 15.31
CA LEU A 15 -8.22 -8.17 16.43
C LEU A 15 -7.53 -7.04 17.21
N ALA A 16 -6.93 -6.06 16.51
CA ALA A 16 -6.12 -5.00 17.14
C ALA A 16 -6.85 -3.66 17.29
N GLY A 17 -7.92 -3.47 16.53
CA GLY A 17 -8.69 -2.23 16.43
C GLY A 17 -8.43 -1.49 15.12
N ARG A 18 -9.53 -1.09 14.46
CA ARG A 18 -9.55 -0.39 13.16
C ARG A 18 -8.61 0.82 13.08
N HIS A 19 -8.63 1.70 14.08
CA HIS A 19 -7.77 2.88 14.11
C HIS A 19 -6.27 2.53 14.19
N LYS A 20 -5.92 1.45 14.89
CA LYS A 20 -4.52 0.99 14.96
C LYS A 20 -4.07 0.43 13.61
N MET A 21 -4.94 -0.31 12.93
CA MET A 21 -4.64 -0.82 11.59
C MET A 21 -4.43 0.31 10.57
N ILE A 22 -5.33 1.30 10.55
CA ILE A 22 -5.18 2.49 9.68
C ILE A 22 -3.85 3.21 9.98
N SER A 23 -3.52 3.40 11.25
CA SER A 23 -2.27 4.05 11.67
C SER A 23 -1.03 3.27 11.22
N ALA A 24 -1.08 1.94 11.30
CA ALA A 24 0.00 1.06 10.85
C ALA A 24 0.19 1.15 9.32
N LEU A 25 -0.88 1.14 8.54
CA LEU A 25 -0.82 1.30 7.08
C LEU A 25 -0.26 2.67 6.68
N ARG A 26 -0.65 3.75 7.36
CA ARG A 26 -0.09 5.10 7.16
C ARG A 26 1.40 5.16 7.50
N ARG A 27 1.82 4.50 8.58
CA ARG A 27 3.24 4.37 8.93
C ARG A 27 4.03 3.63 7.85
N LEU A 28 3.46 2.55 7.32
CA LEU A 28 4.06 1.77 6.23
C LEU A 28 4.22 2.60 4.95
N GLN A 29 3.24 3.45 4.64
CA GLN A 29 3.30 4.39 3.51
C GLN A 29 4.47 5.37 3.66
N GLN A 30 4.66 5.92 4.86
CA GLN A 30 5.78 6.83 5.16
C GLN A 30 7.14 6.12 5.10
N SER A 31 7.23 4.85 5.48
CA SER A 31 8.48 4.09 5.40
C SER A 31 8.89 3.70 3.98
N LYS A 32 8.01 3.89 3.00
CA LYS A 32 8.32 3.69 1.57
C LYS A 32 8.95 4.94 0.96
N ASP A 33 9.85 5.60 1.66
CA ASP A 33 10.75 6.57 1.02
C ASP A 33 11.56 5.80 -0.03
N PRO A 34 11.31 6.02 -1.33
CA PRO A 34 12.13 5.42 -2.36
C PRO A 34 13.47 6.14 -2.24
N GLN A 35 14.51 5.42 -1.82
CA GLN A 35 15.87 5.83 -2.18
C GLN A 35 15.83 6.19 -3.67
N PRO A 36 16.30 7.39 -4.07
CA PRO A 36 16.24 7.80 -5.47
C PRO A 36 16.88 6.68 -6.29
N LEU A 37 16.13 6.18 -7.27
CA LEU A 37 16.64 5.18 -8.18
C LEU A 37 17.90 5.75 -8.83
N PRO A 38 18.97 4.95 -9.00
CA PRO A 38 20.14 5.40 -9.75
C PRO A 38 19.69 5.96 -11.10
N ASP A 39 20.26 7.08 -11.54
CA ASP A 39 19.83 7.79 -12.76
C ASP A 39 19.81 6.89 -14.01
N GLU A 40 20.70 5.88 -14.03
CA GLU A 40 20.78 4.84 -15.06
C GLU A 40 19.50 3.98 -15.17
N MET A 41 18.80 3.74 -14.06
CA MET A 41 17.53 2.99 -14.01
C MET A 41 16.32 3.87 -14.37
N ALA A 42 16.39 5.18 -14.09
CA ALA A 42 15.36 6.14 -14.52
C ALA A 42 15.37 6.32 -16.04
N ALA A 43 16.56 6.32 -16.67
CA ALA A 43 16.74 6.42 -18.11
C ALA A 43 16.13 5.23 -18.89
N LEU A 44 15.97 4.07 -18.25
CA LEU A 44 15.34 2.88 -18.83
C LEU A 44 13.79 2.94 -18.85
N GLY A 45 13.19 4.07 -18.48
CA GLY A 45 11.73 4.22 -18.41
C GLY A 45 11.10 3.57 -17.16
N ILE A 46 11.93 3.14 -16.20
CA ILE A 46 11.48 2.68 -14.87
C ILE A 46 11.26 3.90 -13.95
N SER A 47 10.76 5.01 -14.50
CA SER A 47 10.28 6.18 -13.74
C SER A 47 8.78 6.06 -13.39
N GLY A 48 8.26 4.83 -13.42
CA GLY A 48 6.83 4.54 -13.51
C GLY A 48 6.08 4.63 -12.18
N ALA A 49 5.62 5.83 -11.82
CA ALA A 49 4.45 5.97 -10.96
C ALA A 49 3.24 5.21 -11.56
N GLY A 50 3.04 5.30 -12.89
CA GLY A 50 1.95 4.62 -13.60
C GLY A 50 2.19 3.13 -13.93
N LEU A 51 3.44 2.70 -14.17
CA LEU A 51 3.74 1.27 -14.39
C LEU A 51 3.76 0.48 -13.08
N LYS A 52 4.13 1.09 -11.95
CA LYS A 52 4.12 0.42 -10.63
C LYS A 52 2.74 -0.13 -10.28
N GLU A 53 1.66 0.59 -10.59
CA GLU A 53 0.29 0.12 -10.33
C GLU A 53 -0.08 -1.11 -11.18
N LEU A 54 0.41 -1.17 -12.43
CA LEU A 54 0.17 -2.29 -13.34
C LEU A 54 0.92 -3.56 -12.91
N PHE A 55 2.05 -3.43 -12.20
CA PHE A 55 2.83 -4.56 -11.66
C PHE A 55 2.63 -4.80 -10.15
N ALA A 56 1.71 -4.09 -9.51
CA ALA A 56 1.44 -4.27 -8.09
C ALA A 56 0.62 -5.55 -7.84
N SER A 57 1.26 -6.57 -7.25
CA SER A 57 0.61 -7.81 -6.80
C SER A 57 -0.42 -7.60 -5.67
N HIS A 58 -0.42 -6.41 -5.06
CA HIS A 58 -1.24 -6.00 -3.92
C HIS A 58 -1.89 -4.65 -4.22
N PRO A 59 -3.06 -4.34 -3.64
CA PRO A 59 -3.68 -3.04 -3.81
C PRO A 59 -2.80 -1.95 -3.16
N PRO A 60 -2.82 -0.72 -3.69
CA PRO A 60 -2.20 0.44 -3.06
C PRO A 60 -2.56 0.58 -1.57
N LEU A 61 -1.66 1.16 -0.79
CA LEU A 61 -1.91 1.38 0.64
C LEU A 61 -3.08 2.34 0.86
N ASP A 62 -3.25 3.34 -0.01
CA ASP A 62 -4.38 4.27 0.06
C ASP A 62 -5.73 3.56 -0.12
N ASP A 63 -5.84 2.63 -1.06
CA ASP A 63 -7.05 1.82 -1.27
C ASP A 63 -7.38 0.97 -0.02
N ARG A 64 -6.35 0.40 0.61
CA ARG A 64 -6.50 -0.41 1.84
C ARG A 64 -6.96 0.44 3.02
N ILE A 65 -6.38 1.63 3.18
CA ILE A 65 -6.78 2.60 4.21
C ILE A 65 -8.22 3.04 3.99
N ALA A 66 -8.58 3.39 2.75
CA ALA A 66 -9.93 3.81 2.39
C ALA A 66 -10.97 2.71 2.67
N ALA A 67 -10.64 1.45 2.42
CA ALA A 67 -11.53 0.32 2.73
C ALA A 67 -11.84 0.23 4.24
N LEU A 68 -10.82 0.38 5.09
CA LEU A 68 -10.98 0.38 6.55
C LEU A 68 -11.74 1.61 7.06
N GLU A 69 -11.54 2.79 6.45
CA GLU A 69 -12.24 4.02 6.82
C GLU A 69 -13.75 3.92 6.49
N GLN A 70 -14.09 3.31 5.35
CA GLN A 70 -15.48 3.07 4.93
C GLN A 70 -16.22 1.99 5.74
N GLY A 71 -15.53 1.28 6.66
CA GLY A 71 -16.15 0.27 7.52
C GLY A 71 -16.57 -1.00 6.78
N ARG A 72 -15.86 -1.34 5.69
CA ARG A 72 -16.01 -2.61 4.97
C ARG A 72 -15.10 -3.69 5.52
#